data_AF-A0A4P5UZG1-F1
#
_entry.id   AF-A0A4P5UZG1-F1
#
_cell.length_a   1.000
_cell.length_b   1.000
_cell.length_c   1.000
_cell.angle_alpha   90.00
_cell.angle_beta   90.00
_cell.angle_gamma   90.00
#
_symmetry.space_group_name_H-M   'P 1'
#
loop_
_entity.id
_entity.type
_entity.pdbx_description
1 polymer ?
#
loop_
_entity_poly.entity_id
_entity_poly.type
_entity_poly.pdbx_seq_one_letter_code
_entity_poly.pdbx_strand_id
1 'polypeptide(L)'
;MPATVTLEIDGQPITVPTGTTLLNAATLAGAVVPTICYHEHCTANALCRLCVVEVEGARVLAPACVATAAEGMRVHTRNERVERSRRTILELLHSATDISEAPEIQLQLDDYHANRERFGNCEQREPEIIDDNPMFIRDYSKCILCWRCVQVCAADAQFTYAINFSGRGFETSISTFFEQSLTESSCVFCGQCVGVCPTGALKPKREWLLEQGQAPADVLAATRGPGKKQRARK
;
A
#
# COMPACT_ATOMS: atom_id res chain seq x y z
N MET A 1 32.20 -16.85 -0.15
CA MET A 1 31.41 -15.84 -0.87
C MET A 1 29.99 -16.38 -0.97
N PRO A 2 28.93 -15.57 -0.82
CA PRO A 2 27.58 -16.05 -1.05
C PRO A 2 27.47 -16.54 -2.50
N ALA A 3 26.67 -17.60 -2.72
CA ALA A 3 26.36 -18.05 -4.07
C ALA A 3 25.68 -16.92 -4.86
N THR A 4 26.02 -16.81 -6.14
CA THR A 4 25.47 -15.80 -7.05
C THR A 4 24.79 -16.47 -8.23
N VAL A 5 23.82 -15.77 -8.82
CA VAL A 5 23.18 -16.17 -10.08
C VAL A 5 23.28 -15.04 -11.09
N THR A 6 23.43 -15.39 -12.36
CA THR A 6 23.44 -14.44 -13.48
C THR A 6 22.15 -14.57 -14.28
N LEU A 7 21.52 -13.43 -14.56
CA LEU A 7 20.29 -13.32 -15.33
C LEU A 7 20.34 -12.08 -16.23
N GLU A 8 19.38 -11.98 -17.14
CA GLU A 8 19.22 -10.83 -18.04
C GLU A 8 17.93 -10.09 -17.69
N ILE A 9 18.02 -8.77 -17.52
CA ILE A 9 16.88 -7.87 -17.29
C ILE A 9 16.88 -6.82 -18.37
N ASP A 10 15.82 -6.76 -19.19
CA ASP A 10 15.67 -5.83 -20.32
C ASP A 10 16.90 -5.82 -21.24
N GLY A 11 17.46 -7.00 -21.52
CA GLY A 11 18.66 -7.16 -22.35
C GLY A 11 19.99 -6.93 -21.62
N GLN A 12 19.97 -6.49 -20.36
CA GLN A 12 21.20 -6.27 -19.58
C GLN A 12 21.54 -7.46 -18.68
N PRO A 13 22.73 -8.07 -18.84
CA PRO A 13 23.19 -9.12 -17.94
C PRO A 13 23.54 -8.54 -16.57
N ILE A 14 23.08 -9.18 -15.51
CA ILE A 14 23.38 -8.80 -14.12
C ILE A 14 23.65 -10.06 -13.27
N THR A 15 24.58 -9.94 -12.33
CA THR A 15 24.88 -10.99 -11.35
C THR A 15 24.47 -10.52 -9.96
N VAL A 16 23.62 -11.30 -9.28
CA VAL A 16 23.09 -10.97 -7.95
C VAL A 16 23.28 -12.15 -6.99
N PRO A 17 23.28 -11.92 -5.66
CA PRO A 17 23.27 -13.00 -4.69
C PRO A 17 22.05 -13.92 -4.87
N THR A 18 22.22 -15.23 -4.67
CA THR A 18 21.11 -16.19 -4.67
C THR A 18 20.05 -15.78 -3.64
N GLY A 19 18.78 -15.85 -4.02
CA GLY A 19 17.65 -15.41 -3.19
C GLY A 19 17.24 -13.96 -3.38
N THR A 20 17.99 -13.17 -4.16
CA THR A 20 17.57 -11.81 -4.56
C THR A 20 16.26 -11.89 -5.34
N THR A 21 15.30 -11.02 -5.01
CA THR A 21 14.02 -10.93 -5.74
C THR A 21 14.23 -10.30 -7.12
N LEU A 22 13.35 -10.60 -8.08
CA LEU A 22 13.39 -9.96 -9.40
C LEU A 22 13.18 -8.45 -9.31
N LEU A 23 12.45 -7.95 -8.31
CA LEU A 23 12.28 -6.51 -8.05
C LEU A 23 13.62 -5.85 -7.68
N ASN A 24 14.38 -6.47 -6.76
CA ASN A 24 15.67 -5.95 -6.34
C ASN A 24 16.71 -6.09 -7.47
N ALA A 25 16.70 -7.22 -8.19
CA ALA A 25 17.58 -7.41 -9.35
C ALA A 25 17.29 -6.36 -10.44
N ALA A 26 16.02 -6.08 -10.75
CA ALA A 26 15.62 -5.05 -11.71
C ALA A 26 16.08 -3.65 -11.27
N THR A 27 15.92 -3.33 -9.99
CA THR A 27 16.39 -2.06 -9.41
C THR A 27 17.91 -1.90 -9.57
N LEU A 28 18.68 -2.97 -9.30
CA LEU A 28 20.14 -2.97 -9.48
C LEU A 28 20.55 -2.84 -10.95
N ALA A 29 19.74 -3.33 -11.88
CA ALA A 29 19.92 -3.16 -13.32
C ALA A 29 19.44 -1.78 -13.84
N GLY A 30 18.94 -0.90 -12.97
CA GLY A 30 18.45 0.42 -13.33
C GLY A 30 17.02 0.46 -13.88
N ALA A 31 16.30 -0.66 -13.86
CA ALA A 31 14.90 -0.73 -14.27
C ALA A 31 13.96 -0.35 -13.11
N VAL A 32 12.92 0.42 -13.43
CA VAL A 32 11.89 0.84 -12.46
C VAL A 32 10.67 -0.06 -12.60
N VAL A 33 10.45 -0.91 -11.59
CA VAL A 33 9.25 -1.75 -11.48
C VAL A 33 8.31 -1.16 -10.42
N PRO A 34 7.10 -0.70 -10.77
CA PRO A 34 6.22 -0.04 -9.83
C PRO A 34 5.65 -1.01 -8.80
N THR A 35 5.42 -0.52 -7.58
CA THR A 35 4.78 -1.26 -6.50
C THR A 35 3.75 -0.37 -5.78
N ILE A 36 2.74 -1.01 -5.18
CA ILE A 36 1.78 -0.33 -4.29
C ILE A 36 1.67 -1.06 -2.95
N CYS A 37 1.59 -2.40 -2.93
CA CYS A 37 1.49 -3.14 -1.66
C CYS A 37 2.86 -3.37 -0.99
N TYR A 38 3.95 -3.40 -1.75
CA TYR A 38 5.28 -3.56 -1.20
C TYR A 38 5.76 -2.26 -0.56
N HIS A 39 6.39 -2.36 0.60
CA HIS A 39 7.10 -1.28 1.28
C HIS A 39 8.42 -1.88 1.78
N GLU A 40 9.52 -1.11 1.78
CA GLU A 40 10.86 -1.63 2.10
C GLU A 40 10.97 -2.24 3.51
N HIS A 41 10.16 -1.75 4.44
CA HIS A 41 10.07 -2.25 5.82
C HIS A 41 8.92 -3.26 6.04
N CYS A 42 8.32 -3.79 4.97
CA CYS A 42 7.27 -4.80 5.08
C CYS A 42 7.64 -6.05 4.28
N THR A 43 7.15 -7.19 4.75
CA THR A 43 7.23 -8.46 4.02
C THR A 43 6.51 -8.34 2.68
N ALA A 44 7.08 -8.89 1.60
CA ALA A 44 6.46 -8.80 0.28
C ALA A 44 5.39 -9.89 0.09
N ASN A 45 4.17 -9.48 -0.29
CA ASN A 45 3.00 -10.38 -0.31
C ASN A 45 2.40 -10.58 -1.72
N ALA A 46 2.94 -9.87 -2.73
CA ALA A 46 2.50 -9.93 -4.12
C ALA A 46 0.99 -9.69 -4.35
N LEU A 47 0.37 -8.81 -3.56
CA LEU A 47 -1.08 -8.54 -3.55
C LEU A 47 -1.52 -7.64 -4.72
N CYS A 48 -0.91 -6.46 -4.85
CA CYS A 48 -1.35 -5.46 -5.83
C CYS A 48 -1.13 -5.87 -7.29
N ARG A 49 -0.27 -6.88 -7.54
CA ARG A 49 0.11 -7.36 -8.88
C ARG A 49 0.72 -6.31 -9.82
N LEU A 50 1.00 -5.09 -9.36
CA LEU A 50 1.56 -4.05 -10.21
C LEU A 50 3.04 -4.32 -10.57
N CYS A 51 3.78 -4.95 -9.66
CA CYS A 51 5.20 -5.31 -9.86
C CYS A 51 5.42 -6.52 -10.77
N VAL A 52 4.43 -6.92 -11.56
CA VAL A 52 4.59 -8.07 -12.46
C VAL A 52 5.64 -7.80 -13.53
N VAL A 53 6.42 -8.83 -13.86
CA VAL A 53 7.38 -8.87 -14.98
C VAL A 53 7.15 -10.12 -15.81
N GLU A 54 7.56 -10.08 -17.08
CA GLU A 54 7.57 -11.28 -17.91
C GLU A 54 8.89 -12.01 -17.77
N VAL A 55 8.84 -13.32 -17.58
CA VAL A 55 10.01 -14.20 -17.61
C VAL A 55 9.85 -15.09 -18.83
N GLU A 56 10.85 -15.16 -19.70
CA GLU A 56 10.75 -15.96 -20.93
C GLU A 56 10.47 -17.44 -20.62
N GLY A 57 9.56 -18.03 -21.40
CA GLY A 57 9.07 -19.40 -21.17
C GLY A 57 8.04 -19.53 -20.04
N ALA A 58 7.82 -18.50 -19.23
CA ALA A 58 6.78 -18.54 -18.19
C ALA A 58 5.38 -18.26 -18.76
N ARG A 59 4.43 -19.16 -18.43
CA ARG A 59 3.03 -19.02 -18.87
C ARG A 59 2.34 -17.78 -18.29
N VAL A 60 2.72 -17.32 -17.09
CA VAL A 60 2.09 -16.20 -16.38
C VAL A 60 3.13 -15.15 -16.01
N LEU A 61 2.70 -13.88 -15.86
CA LEU A 61 3.59 -12.84 -15.38
C LEU A 61 3.95 -13.07 -13.91
N ALA A 62 5.24 -12.97 -13.61
CA ALA A 62 5.78 -13.23 -12.29
C ALA A 62 5.73 -11.96 -11.42
N PRO A 63 5.25 -12.01 -10.17
CA PRO A 63 5.31 -10.88 -9.26
C PRO A 63 6.75 -10.63 -8.79
N ALA A 64 7.38 -9.56 -9.26
CA ALA A 64 8.81 -9.34 -9.04
C ALA A 64 9.19 -9.19 -7.56
N CYS A 65 8.27 -8.71 -6.71
CA CYS A 65 8.54 -8.49 -5.29
C CYS A 65 8.73 -9.79 -4.47
N VAL A 66 8.32 -10.96 -5.00
CA VAL A 66 8.50 -12.27 -4.32
C VAL A 66 9.20 -13.31 -5.18
N ALA A 67 9.13 -13.19 -6.52
CA ALA A 67 9.83 -14.10 -7.42
C ALA A 67 11.35 -13.93 -7.25
N THR A 68 12.07 -15.03 -7.07
CA THR A 68 13.53 -15.02 -6.89
C THR A 68 14.25 -15.15 -8.23
N ALA A 69 15.38 -14.46 -8.36
CA ALA A 69 16.28 -14.59 -9.49
C ALA A 69 16.87 -16.01 -9.53
N ALA A 70 16.90 -16.60 -10.73
CA ALA A 70 17.56 -17.87 -11.00
C ALA A 70 18.49 -17.75 -12.20
N GLU A 71 19.45 -18.66 -12.27
CA GLU A 71 20.47 -18.69 -13.32
C GLU A 71 19.83 -18.75 -14.72
N GLY A 72 20.31 -17.90 -15.62
CA GLY A 72 19.90 -17.88 -17.02
C GLY A 72 18.49 -17.33 -17.28
N MET A 73 17.80 -16.80 -16.29
CA MET A 73 16.51 -16.14 -16.51
C MET A 73 16.65 -14.94 -17.47
N ARG A 74 15.67 -14.76 -18.34
CA ARG A 74 15.49 -13.57 -19.18
C ARG A 74 14.20 -12.89 -18.77
N VAL A 75 14.31 -11.66 -18.28
CA VAL A 75 13.22 -10.92 -17.65
C VAL A 75 12.96 -9.62 -18.40
N HIS A 76 11.71 -9.37 -18.73
CA HIS A 76 11.25 -8.12 -19.35
C HIS A 76 10.38 -7.34 -18.37
N THR A 77 10.82 -6.14 -18.00
CA THR A 77 10.14 -5.28 -17.02
C THR A 77 9.10 -4.36 -17.65
N ARG A 78 9.23 -4.08 -18.95
CA ARG A 78 8.27 -3.37 -19.80
C ARG A 78 8.17 -4.05 -21.16
N ASN A 79 6.97 -4.50 -21.49
CA ASN A 79 6.56 -4.95 -22.82
C ASN A 79 5.03 -4.89 -22.91
N GLU A 80 4.45 -5.18 -24.07
CA GLU A 80 2.99 -5.08 -24.27
C GLU A 80 2.18 -5.84 -23.21
N ARG A 81 2.65 -7.05 -22.85
CA ARG A 81 1.96 -7.93 -21.90
C ARG A 81 2.00 -7.37 -20.48
N VAL A 82 3.16 -6.90 -20.03
CA VAL A 82 3.35 -6.29 -18.70
C VAL A 82 2.58 -4.97 -18.61
N GLU A 83 2.69 -4.10 -19.61
CA GLU A 83 2.03 -2.80 -19.61
C GLU A 83 0.50 -2.94 -19.64
N ARG A 84 -0.03 -3.86 -20.46
CA ARG A 84 -1.47 -4.16 -20.48
C ARG A 84 -1.98 -4.64 -19.12
N SER A 85 -1.20 -5.48 -18.44
CA SER A 85 -1.54 -5.99 -17.10
C SER A 85 -1.57 -4.84 -16.08
N ARG A 86 -0.51 -4.03 -16.01
CA ARG A 86 -0.41 -2.90 -15.08
C ARG A 86 -1.52 -1.87 -15.32
N ARG A 87 -1.75 -1.50 -16.58
CA ARG A 87 -2.84 -0.60 -16.98
C ARG A 87 -4.19 -1.12 -16.50
N THR A 88 -4.52 -2.38 -16.78
CA THR A 88 -5.82 -2.95 -16.38
C THR A 88 -5.98 -3.00 -14.86
N ILE A 89 -4.92 -3.30 -14.10
CA ILE A 89 -4.94 -3.27 -12.63
C ILE A 89 -5.24 -1.87 -12.12
N LEU A 90 -4.57 -0.85 -12.66
CA LEU A 90 -4.78 0.54 -12.25
C LEU A 90 -6.19 1.04 -12.60
N GLU A 91 -6.72 0.67 -13.76
CA GLU A 91 -8.10 0.98 -14.15
C GLU A 91 -9.13 0.35 -13.19
N LEU A 92 -8.93 -0.92 -12.80
CA LEU A 92 -9.78 -1.59 -11.80
C LEU A 92 -9.65 -0.95 -10.41
N LEU A 93 -8.44 -0.55 -10.03
CA LEU A 93 -8.19 0.09 -8.75
C LEU A 93 -8.89 1.45 -8.67
N HIS A 94 -8.79 2.24 -9.73
CA HIS A 94 -9.45 3.54 -9.83
C HIS A 94 -10.97 3.43 -9.82
N SER A 95 -11.52 2.39 -10.45
CA SER A 95 -12.95 2.24 -10.55
C SER A 95 -13.58 1.82 -9.20
N ALA A 96 -12.90 0.98 -8.42
CA ALA A 96 -13.45 0.40 -7.20
C ALA A 96 -13.22 1.19 -5.91
N THR A 97 -12.33 2.19 -5.90
CA THR A 97 -11.88 2.87 -4.67
C THR A 97 -11.48 4.31 -4.96
N ASP A 98 -11.82 5.25 -4.07
CA ASP A 98 -11.34 6.63 -4.17
C ASP A 98 -9.82 6.68 -3.89
N ILE A 99 -9.06 7.01 -4.93
CA ILE A 99 -7.60 7.15 -4.90
C ILE A 99 -7.16 8.58 -5.22
N SER A 100 -8.05 9.57 -5.05
CA SER A 100 -7.78 10.99 -5.28
C SER A 100 -6.61 11.52 -4.45
N GLU A 101 -6.42 10.95 -3.25
CA GLU A 101 -5.34 11.31 -2.31
C GLU A 101 -4.10 10.40 -2.41
N ALA A 102 -3.98 9.62 -3.48
CA ALA A 102 -2.87 8.69 -3.70
C ALA A 102 -1.94 9.18 -4.82
N PRO A 103 -1.09 10.21 -4.61
CA PRO A 103 -0.33 10.86 -5.68
C PRO A 103 0.59 9.90 -6.45
N GLU A 104 1.23 8.95 -5.77
CA GLU A 104 2.07 7.94 -6.44
C GLU A 104 1.27 7.03 -7.38
N ILE A 105 0.04 6.67 -7.00
CA ILE A 105 -0.85 5.86 -7.84
C ILE A 105 -1.40 6.70 -9.00
N GLN A 106 -1.67 7.99 -8.80
CA GLN A 106 -2.04 8.91 -9.87
C GLN A 106 -0.93 9.03 -10.93
N LEU A 107 0.33 9.14 -10.51
CA LEU A 107 1.47 9.14 -11.43
C LEU A 107 1.58 7.82 -12.22
N GLN A 108 1.28 6.69 -11.58
CA GLN A 108 1.26 5.38 -12.25
C GLN A 108 0.11 5.28 -13.25
N LEU A 109 -1.10 5.77 -12.92
CA LEU A 109 -2.22 5.85 -13.87
C LEU A 109 -1.81 6.60 -15.15
N ASP A 110 -1.09 7.71 -14.98
CA ASP A 110 -0.66 8.55 -16.09
C ASP A 110 0.47 7.88 -16.90
N ASP A 111 1.49 7.29 -16.25
CA ASP A 111 2.61 6.56 -16.89
C ASP A 111 2.14 5.37 -17.74
N TYR A 112 1.11 4.65 -17.29
CA TYR A 112 0.56 3.51 -18.02
C TYR A 112 -0.60 3.86 -18.95
N HIS A 113 -0.93 5.14 -19.09
CA HIS A 113 -2.04 5.67 -19.90
C HIS A 113 -3.36 4.93 -19.61
N ALA A 114 -3.69 4.78 -18.33
CA ALA A 114 -4.89 4.11 -17.88
C ALA A 114 -6.16 4.89 -18.27
N ASN A 115 -7.14 4.18 -18.83
CA ASN A 115 -8.46 4.75 -19.09
C ASN A 115 -9.32 4.68 -17.83
N ARG A 116 -9.41 5.82 -17.13
CA ARG A 116 -10.17 6.00 -15.89
C ARG A 116 -11.66 5.64 -16.03
N GLU A 117 -12.23 5.78 -17.22
CA GLU A 117 -13.65 5.53 -17.49
C GLU A 117 -13.94 4.08 -17.94
N ARG A 118 -12.92 3.26 -18.20
CA ARG A 118 -13.09 1.90 -18.75
C ARG A 118 -14.05 1.04 -17.91
N PHE A 119 -14.04 1.25 -16.60
CA PHE A 119 -14.88 0.53 -15.64
C PHE A 119 -15.76 1.47 -14.79
N GLY A 120 -16.05 2.69 -15.26
CA GLY A 120 -16.71 3.74 -14.44
C GLY A 120 -18.12 3.42 -13.90
N ASN A 121 -18.75 2.33 -14.33
CA ASN A 121 -20.07 1.89 -13.86
C ASN A 121 -20.00 0.80 -12.77
N CYS A 122 -18.84 0.54 -12.16
CA CYS A 122 -18.74 -0.46 -11.10
C CYS A 122 -19.19 0.08 -9.74
N GLU A 123 -19.64 -0.82 -8.88
CA GLU A 123 -19.92 -0.53 -7.48
C GLU A 123 -18.64 -0.12 -6.75
N GLN A 124 -18.70 1.02 -6.05
CA GLN A 124 -17.62 1.49 -5.19
C GLN A 124 -17.89 1.12 -3.74
N ARG A 125 -16.81 0.97 -2.97
CA ARG A 125 -16.92 0.75 -1.53
C ARG A 125 -17.19 2.08 -0.82
N GLU A 126 -18.34 2.18 -0.16
CA GLU A 126 -18.76 3.36 0.60
C GLU A 126 -18.97 3.05 2.10
N PRO A 127 -17.97 2.51 2.82
CA PRO A 127 -18.10 2.33 4.26
C PRO A 127 -18.14 3.68 4.99
N GLU A 128 -18.79 3.71 6.16
CA GLU A 128 -18.78 4.88 7.03
C GLU A 128 -17.35 5.22 7.51
N ILE A 129 -17.08 6.52 7.66
CA ILE A 129 -15.84 7.02 8.24
C ILE A 129 -15.85 6.70 9.74
N ILE A 130 -14.76 6.11 10.24
CA ILE A 130 -14.63 5.76 11.65
C ILE A 130 -13.70 6.76 12.35
N ASP A 131 -14.26 7.49 13.31
CA ASP A 131 -13.56 8.38 14.24
C ASP A 131 -13.68 7.86 15.67
N ASP A 132 -12.85 6.88 16.03
CA ASP A 132 -12.89 6.17 17.30
C ASP A 132 -11.68 6.45 18.21
N ASN A 133 -10.83 7.40 17.82
CA ASN A 133 -9.60 7.72 18.53
C ASN A 133 -9.12 9.15 18.25
N PRO A 134 -8.28 9.76 19.12
CA PRO A 134 -7.86 11.15 18.95
C PRO A 134 -6.71 11.34 17.94
N MET A 135 -6.15 10.26 17.36
CA MET A 135 -4.89 10.29 16.62
C MET A 135 -5.08 10.29 15.10
N PHE A 136 -5.95 9.43 14.56
CA PHE A 136 -6.15 9.30 13.13
C PHE A 136 -7.57 8.86 12.78
N ILE A 137 -8.01 9.25 11.60
CA ILE A 137 -9.30 8.87 11.00
C ILE A 137 -9.11 7.62 10.14
N ARG A 138 -10.13 6.76 10.13
CA ARG A 138 -10.19 5.56 9.28
C ARG A 138 -11.28 5.76 8.24
N ASP A 139 -10.87 6.07 7.02
CA ASP A 139 -11.74 6.23 5.87
C ASP A 139 -11.47 5.08 4.88
N TYR A 140 -12.21 3.99 5.05
CA TYR A 140 -11.97 2.79 4.24
C TYR A 140 -12.57 2.83 2.84
N SER A 141 -13.28 3.90 2.47
CA SER A 141 -13.68 4.17 1.08
C SER A 141 -12.46 4.40 0.18
N LYS A 142 -11.33 4.82 0.78
CA LYS A 142 -10.03 5.01 0.14
C LYS A 142 -9.08 3.80 0.28
N CYS A 143 -9.53 2.72 0.93
CA CYS A 143 -8.66 1.58 1.25
C CYS A 143 -8.57 0.59 0.10
N ILE A 144 -7.38 0.49 -0.50
CA ILE A 144 -7.05 -0.45 -1.58
C ILE A 144 -6.62 -1.86 -1.11
N LEU A 145 -6.80 -2.17 0.18
CA LEU A 145 -6.41 -3.47 0.77
C LEU A 145 -4.95 -3.87 0.45
N CYS A 146 -4.02 -2.91 0.52
CA CYS A 146 -2.59 -3.17 0.27
C CYS A 146 -1.88 -3.92 1.42
N TRP A 147 -2.54 -4.01 2.59
CA TRP A 147 -2.13 -4.70 3.81
C TRP A 147 -0.92 -4.12 4.56
N ARG A 148 -0.25 -3.10 4.03
CA ARG A 148 0.88 -2.43 4.69
C ARG A 148 0.57 -2.08 6.16
N CYS A 149 -0.64 -1.55 6.43
CA CYS A 149 -1.06 -1.18 7.78
C CYS A 149 -1.16 -2.38 8.74
N VAL A 150 -1.69 -3.52 8.29
CA VAL A 150 -1.79 -4.75 9.08
C VAL A 150 -0.41 -5.33 9.34
N GLN A 151 0.45 -5.33 8.32
CA GLN A 151 1.83 -5.81 8.41
C GLN A 151 2.65 -5.09 9.48
N VAL A 152 2.71 -3.77 9.42
CA VAL A 152 3.47 -2.98 10.40
C VAL A 152 2.85 -3.03 11.80
N CYS A 153 1.53 -3.23 11.90
CA CYS A 153 0.88 -3.44 13.19
C CYS A 153 1.21 -4.83 13.78
N ALA A 154 1.50 -5.79 12.91
CA ALA A 154 1.87 -7.17 13.21
C ALA A 154 3.40 -7.33 13.27
N ALA A 155 3.90 -8.45 12.74
CA ALA A 155 5.29 -8.89 12.88
C ALA A 155 6.32 -8.00 12.17
N ASP A 156 5.93 -7.15 11.23
CA ASP A 156 6.90 -6.37 10.45
C ASP A 156 7.41 -5.15 11.24
N ALA A 157 6.71 -4.69 12.29
CA ALA A 157 7.23 -3.63 13.16
C ALA A 157 6.73 -3.69 14.62
N GLN A 158 5.42 -3.64 14.86
CA GLN A 158 4.89 -3.31 16.19
C GLN A 158 4.54 -4.51 17.08
N PHE A 159 4.25 -5.67 16.51
CA PHE A 159 3.83 -6.89 17.22
C PHE A 159 2.58 -6.74 18.11
N THR A 160 1.70 -5.77 17.84
CA THR A 160 0.48 -5.56 18.63
C THR A 160 -0.77 -6.19 18.02
N TYR A 161 -0.78 -6.39 16.70
CA TYR A 161 -1.88 -7.03 15.97
C TYR A 161 -3.25 -6.37 16.20
N ALA A 162 -3.27 -5.05 16.45
CA ALA A 162 -4.48 -4.30 16.82
C ALA A 162 -5.48 -4.12 15.66
N ILE A 163 -5.01 -4.22 14.42
CA ILE A 163 -5.83 -4.20 13.22
C ILE A 163 -5.57 -5.45 12.38
N ASN A 164 -6.61 -6.00 11.78
CA ASN A 164 -6.58 -7.18 10.93
C ASN A 164 -7.72 -7.10 9.89
N PHE A 165 -7.99 -8.18 9.16
CA PHE A 165 -9.04 -8.24 8.15
C PHE A 165 -10.38 -8.70 8.73
N SER A 166 -11.47 -8.13 8.22
CA SER A 166 -12.83 -8.67 8.36
C SER A 166 -13.46 -8.85 6.97
N GLY A 167 -14.53 -9.63 6.89
CA GLY A 167 -15.23 -9.92 5.64
C GLY A 167 -14.45 -10.85 4.68
N ARG A 168 -14.91 -10.93 3.44
CA ARG A 168 -14.33 -11.80 2.41
C ARG A 168 -14.54 -11.24 1.01
N GLY A 169 -13.52 -11.35 0.16
CA GLY A 169 -13.62 -10.99 -1.24
C GLY A 169 -13.73 -9.47 -1.41
N PHE A 170 -14.74 -9.03 -2.15
CA PHE A 170 -15.00 -7.60 -2.35
C PHE A 170 -15.37 -6.88 -1.04
N GLU A 171 -16.05 -7.58 -0.13
CA GLU A 171 -16.48 -7.08 1.18
C GLU A 171 -15.36 -7.09 2.25
N THR A 172 -14.12 -7.37 1.86
CA THR A 172 -13.01 -7.35 2.81
C THR A 172 -12.69 -5.92 3.24
N SER A 173 -12.54 -5.71 4.55
CA SER A 173 -12.16 -4.43 5.14
C SER A 173 -11.09 -4.61 6.22
N ILE A 174 -10.39 -3.53 6.56
CA ILE A 174 -9.53 -3.51 7.74
C ILE A 174 -10.43 -3.28 8.96
N SER A 175 -10.24 -4.06 10.00
CA SER A 175 -11.04 -4.00 11.23
C SER A 175 -10.17 -4.25 12.46
N THR A 176 -10.76 -4.05 13.63
CA THR A 176 -10.19 -4.34 14.94
C THR A 176 -10.78 -5.64 15.49
N PHE A 177 -10.18 -6.18 16.55
CA PHE A 177 -10.70 -7.38 17.21
C PHE A 177 -12.12 -7.13 17.78
N PHE A 178 -13.09 -7.91 17.30
CA PHE A 178 -14.53 -7.73 17.57
C PHE A 178 -15.08 -6.33 17.23
N GLU A 179 -14.48 -5.62 16.25
CA GLU A 179 -14.93 -4.28 15.83
C GLU A 179 -14.94 -3.23 16.97
N GLN A 180 -14.20 -3.50 18.05
CA GLN A 180 -14.06 -2.58 19.17
C GLN A 180 -13.27 -1.33 18.76
N SER A 181 -13.47 -0.24 19.51
CA SER A 181 -12.71 0.98 19.28
C SER A 181 -11.20 0.73 19.41
N LEU A 182 -10.38 1.47 18.66
CA LEU A 182 -8.92 1.36 18.81
C LEU A 182 -8.46 1.69 20.23
N THR A 183 -9.18 2.55 20.95
CA THR A 183 -8.92 2.88 22.35
C THR A 183 -9.15 1.72 23.32
N GLU A 184 -9.98 0.75 22.96
CA GLU A 184 -10.25 -0.47 23.75
C GLU A 184 -9.47 -1.69 23.22
N SER A 185 -8.68 -1.51 22.16
CA SER A 185 -7.86 -2.55 21.53
C SER A 185 -6.43 -2.60 22.09
N SER A 186 -5.59 -3.47 21.53
CA SER A 186 -4.15 -3.50 21.82
C SER A 186 -3.36 -2.34 21.15
N CYS A 187 -4.03 -1.45 20.41
CA CYS A 187 -3.37 -0.32 19.75
C CYS A 187 -2.68 0.61 20.76
N VAL A 188 -1.40 0.88 20.51
CA VAL A 188 -0.61 1.84 21.31
C VAL A 188 -0.43 3.19 20.63
N PHE A 189 -1.15 3.42 19.52
CA PHE A 189 -1.11 4.68 18.76
C PHE A 189 0.29 5.09 18.28
N CYS A 190 1.12 4.13 17.84
CA CYS A 190 2.46 4.41 17.31
C CYS A 190 2.47 5.09 15.93
N GLY A 191 1.35 5.11 15.21
CA GLY A 191 1.21 5.80 13.92
C GLY A 191 1.86 5.10 12.72
N GLN A 192 2.49 3.93 12.90
CA GLN A 192 3.16 3.23 11.80
C GLN A 192 2.20 2.85 10.67
N CYS A 193 0.98 2.41 11.01
CA CYS A 193 -0.07 2.09 10.03
C CYS A 193 -0.50 3.29 9.18
N VAL A 194 -0.51 4.49 9.78
CA VAL A 194 -0.80 5.76 9.09
C VAL A 194 0.37 6.13 8.17
N GLY A 195 1.61 5.99 8.66
CA GLY A 195 2.81 6.34 7.89
C GLY A 195 3.03 5.51 6.63
N VAL A 196 2.55 4.26 6.59
CA VAL A 196 2.69 3.38 5.41
C VAL A 196 1.46 3.35 4.50
N CYS A 197 0.38 4.05 4.85
CA CYS A 197 -0.86 4.06 4.08
C CYS A 197 -0.68 4.86 2.77
N PRO A 198 -0.81 4.24 1.57
CA PRO A 198 -0.52 4.93 0.32
C PRO A 198 -1.66 5.80 -0.21
N THR A 199 -2.85 5.74 0.39
CA THR A 199 -4.08 6.34 -0.16
C THR A 199 -4.81 7.30 0.78
N GLY A 200 -4.27 7.55 1.96
CA GLY A 200 -4.96 8.37 2.97
C GLY A 200 -6.14 7.67 3.67
N ALA A 201 -6.37 6.38 3.42
CA ALA A 201 -7.41 5.60 4.13
C ALA A 201 -7.21 5.58 5.66
N LEU A 202 -5.95 5.72 6.11
CA LEU A 202 -5.60 6.05 7.48
C LEU A 202 -4.91 7.42 7.44
N LYS A 203 -5.55 8.46 7.98
CA LYS A 203 -5.06 9.85 7.91
C LYS A 203 -4.92 10.46 9.30
N PRO A 204 -3.82 11.20 9.61
CA PRO A 204 -3.72 11.93 10.86
C PRO A 204 -4.95 12.81 11.10
N LYS A 205 -5.56 12.73 12.29
CA LYS A 205 -6.83 13.40 12.57
C LYS A 205 -6.71 14.92 12.42
N ARG A 206 -5.56 15.47 12.79
CA ARG A 206 -5.28 16.91 12.64
C ARG A 206 -5.31 17.36 11.18
N GLU A 207 -4.74 16.55 10.29
CA GLU A 207 -4.71 16.84 8.85
C GLU A 207 -6.13 16.77 8.28
N TRP A 208 -6.85 15.68 8.58
CA TRP A 208 -8.25 15.51 8.16
C TRP A 208 -9.15 16.68 8.61
N LEU A 209 -9.09 17.08 9.88
CA LEU A 209 -9.93 18.19 10.38
C LEU A 209 -9.59 19.54 9.72
N LEU A 210 -8.32 19.78 9.39
CA LEU A 210 -7.90 21.00 8.67
C LEU A 210 -8.43 21.02 7.24
N GLU A 211 -8.43 19.87 6.54
CA GLU A 211 -9.03 19.74 5.20
C GLU A 211 -10.54 19.94 5.21
N GLN A 212 -11.22 19.57 6.31
CA GLN A 212 -12.64 19.89 6.54
C GLN A 212 -12.88 21.38 6.87
N GLY A 213 -11.85 22.22 6.85
CA GLY A 213 -11.96 23.66 7.09
C GLY A 213 -12.09 24.05 8.56
N GLN A 214 -11.80 23.15 9.50
CA GLN A 214 -11.87 23.49 10.93
C GLN A 214 -10.75 24.48 11.32
N ALA A 215 -11.07 25.40 12.23
CA ALA A 215 -10.08 26.36 12.70
C ALA A 215 -8.98 25.64 13.49
N PRO A 216 -7.70 26.06 13.36
CA PRO A 216 -6.58 25.39 14.04
C PRO A 216 -6.73 25.26 15.56
N ALA A 217 -7.44 26.19 16.21
CA ALA A 217 -7.73 26.15 17.64
C ALA A 217 -8.65 24.96 18.01
N ASP A 218 -9.66 24.69 17.18
CA ASP A 218 -10.63 23.60 17.38
C ASP A 218 -9.96 22.26 17.11
N VAL A 219 -9.14 22.17 16.06
CA VAL A 219 -8.31 20.99 15.76
C VAL A 219 -7.42 20.64 16.95
N LEU A 220 -6.72 21.63 17.51
CA LEU A 220 -5.86 21.42 18.68
C LEU A 220 -6.65 21.00 19.93
N ALA A 221 -7.89 21.45 20.08
CA ALA A 221 -8.75 21.04 21.17
C ALA A 221 -9.22 19.58 20.99
N ALA A 222 -9.64 19.21 19.78
CA ALA A 222 -10.16 17.89 19.43
C ALA A 222 -9.10 16.77 19.51
N THR A 223 -7.82 17.08 19.27
CA THR A 223 -6.73 16.09 19.26
C THR A 223 -5.85 16.11 20.51
N ARG A 224 -6.25 16.82 21.57
CA ARG A 224 -5.53 16.78 22.86
C ARG A 224 -5.93 15.53 23.64
N GLY A 225 -4.96 14.71 24.01
CA GLY A 225 -5.19 13.60 24.94
C GLY A 225 -5.71 14.08 26.30
N PRO A 226 -6.40 13.21 27.07
CA PRO A 226 -7.17 13.58 28.27
C PRO A 226 -6.39 14.20 29.46
N GLY A 227 -5.08 14.49 29.32
CA GLY A 227 -4.22 14.97 30.40
C GLY A 227 -3.73 16.42 30.34
N LYS A 228 -3.95 17.18 29.25
CA LYS A 228 -3.44 18.55 29.13
C LYS A 228 -4.53 19.60 29.32
N LYS A 229 -5.04 19.73 30.56
CA LYS A 229 -5.66 20.99 31.00
C LYS A 229 -4.64 22.11 30.78
N GLN A 230 -5.04 23.21 30.16
CA GLN A 230 -4.22 24.42 30.02
C GLN A 230 -3.61 24.71 31.40
N ARG A 231 -2.29 24.56 31.56
CA ARG A 231 -1.61 25.24 32.65
C ARG A 231 -1.79 26.72 32.34
N ALA A 232 -2.73 27.36 33.03
CA ALA A 232 -2.88 28.81 33.01
C ALA A 232 -1.48 29.36 33.29
N ARG A 233 -0.91 30.08 32.32
CA ARG A 233 0.28 30.89 32.55
C ARG A 233 -0.14 31.94 33.58
N LYS A 234 0.24 31.72 34.84
CA LYS A 234 0.28 32.78 35.85
C LYS A 234 1.46 33.69 35.55
#